data_AF-K1ZEB6-F1
#
_entry.id   AF-K1ZEB6-F1
#
_cell.length_a   1.000
_cell.length_b   1.000
_cell.length_c   1.000
_cell.angle_alpha   90.00
_cell.angle_beta   90.00
_cell.angle_gamma   90.00
#
_symmetry.space_group_name_H-M   'P 1'
#
loop_
_entity.id
_entity.type
_entity.pdbx_description
1 polymer ?
#
loop_
_entity_poly.entity_id
_entity_poly.type
_entity_poly.pdbx_seq_one_letter_code
_entity_poly.pdbx_strand_id
1 'polypeptide(L)'
;MIGPNQKTYPVPANYASKSKLIPGDVLKLTIKEDGTFLYKQIGPIERKKIKGVLTYEDGKYKVLAEGHAYNVLLASVTYFKAESGDEITLVVPDHGESEWGAIENVIPKLGSEKSDNLF
;
A
#
# COMPACT_ATOMS: atom_id res chain seq x y z
N MET A 1 -8.90 0.98 10.39
CA MET A 1 -9.18 -0.36 10.97
C MET A 1 -10.55 -0.34 11.62
N ILE A 2 -11.20 -1.50 11.69
CA ILE A 2 -12.45 -1.68 12.43
C ILE A 2 -12.08 -2.31 13.77
N GLY A 3 -12.36 -1.61 14.86
CA GLY A 3 -12.12 -2.12 16.22
C GLY A 3 -13.31 -2.93 16.75
N PRO A 4 -13.24 -3.39 18.02
CA PRO A 4 -14.39 -3.98 18.70
C PRO A 4 -15.60 -3.03 18.65
N ASN A 5 -16.80 -3.60 18.52
CA ASN A 5 -18.07 -2.86 18.40
C ASN A 5 -18.22 -2.05 17.09
N GLN A 6 -17.59 -2.49 15.99
CA GLN A 6 -17.70 -1.87 14.65
C GLN A 6 -17.21 -0.41 14.58
N LYS A 7 -16.46 0.06 15.58
CA LYS A 7 -15.93 1.42 15.59
C LYS A 7 -14.76 1.56 14.61
N THR A 8 -14.83 2.54 13.73
CA THR A 8 -13.74 2.84 12.78
C THR A 8 -12.68 3.72 13.43
N TYR A 9 -11.42 3.30 13.29
CA TYR A 9 -10.25 4.06 13.70
C TYR A 9 -9.36 4.35 12.49
N PRO A 10 -9.00 5.62 12.23
CA PRO A 10 -8.17 5.99 11.09
C PRO A 10 -6.73 5.54 11.31
N VAL A 11 -6.23 4.72 10.39
CA VAL A 11 -4.82 4.28 10.41
C VAL A 11 -4.00 5.29 9.60
N PRO A 12 -2.92 5.86 10.16
CA PRO A 12 -2.08 6.81 9.42
C PRO A 12 -1.54 6.23 8.12
N ALA A 13 -1.66 6.98 7.01
CA ALA A 13 -1.22 6.53 5.69
C ALA A 13 0.26 6.13 5.65
N ASN A 14 1.13 6.88 6.34
CA ASN A 14 2.56 6.58 6.43
C ASN A 14 2.86 5.28 7.17
N TYR A 15 2.06 4.93 8.18
CA TYR A 15 2.21 3.65 8.87
C TYR A 15 1.74 2.51 7.96
N ALA A 16 0.57 2.69 7.33
CA ALA A 16 0.01 1.70 6.40
C ALA A 16 0.93 1.43 5.20
N SER A 17 1.55 2.46 4.62
CA SER A 17 2.49 2.32 3.50
C SER A 17 3.77 1.58 3.91
N LYS A 18 4.42 1.99 5.02
CA LYS A 18 5.67 1.38 5.49
C LYS A 18 5.50 -0.07 5.94
N SER A 19 4.38 -0.38 6.58
CA SER A 19 4.04 -1.74 7.03
C SER A 19 3.35 -2.59 5.97
N LYS A 20 3.11 -2.04 4.77
CA LYS A 20 2.46 -2.71 3.63
C LYS A 20 1.13 -3.36 4.04
N LEU A 21 0.33 -2.59 4.79
CA LEU A 21 -0.95 -3.06 5.29
C LEU A 21 -1.93 -3.25 4.14
N ILE A 22 -2.64 -4.36 4.17
CA ILE A 22 -3.70 -4.69 3.22
C ILE A 22 -5.01 -4.99 3.98
N PRO A 23 -6.18 -4.88 3.34
CA PRO A 23 -7.44 -5.33 3.94
C PRO A 23 -7.31 -6.77 4.46
N GLY A 24 -7.85 -7.01 5.66
CA GLY A 24 -7.72 -8.30 6.36
C GLY A 24 -6.63 -8.34 7.43
N ASP A 25 -5.67 -7.40 7.42
CA ASP A 25 -4.65 -7.33 8.47
C ASP A 25 -5.23 -6.99 9.84
N VAL A 26 -4.80 -7.76 10.84
CA VAL A 26 -5.18 -7.55 12.24
C VAL A 26 -4.20 -6.58 12.89
N LEU A 27 -4.75 -5.47 13.38
CA LEU A 27 -4.01 -4.45 14.12
C LEU A 27 -4.43 -4.42 15.58
N LYS A 28 -3.46 -4.23 16.47
CA LYS A 28 -3.68 -3.79 17.85
C LYS A 28 -3.63 -2.27 17.88
N LEU A 29 -4.70 -1.65 18.37
CA LEU A 29 -4.72 -0.25 18.76
C LEU A 29 -4.49 -0.13 20.27
N THR A 30 -3.52 0.68 20.65
CA THR A 30 -3.33 1.13 22.03
C THR A 30 -3.57 2.64 22.07
N ILE A 31 -4.48 3.09 22.92
CA ILE A 31 -4.72 4.51 23.18
C ILE A 31 -3.96 4.87 24.46
N LYS A 32 -3.00 5.78 24.36
CA LYS A 32 -2.23 6.27 25.51
C LYS A 32 -3.08 7.23 26.36
N GLU A 33 -2.63 7.48 27.59
CA GLU A 33 -3.26 8.45 28.50
C GLU A 33 -3.33 9.87 27.91
N ASP A 34 -2.35 10.23 27.07
CA ASP A 34 -2.31 11.50 26.34
C ASP A 34 -3.23 11.54 25.09
N GLY A 35 -3.99 10.47 24.84
CA GLY A 35 -4.87 10.34 23.69
C GLY A 35 -4.19 9.88 22.39
N THR A 36 -2.87 9.68 22.38
CA THR A 36 -2.14 9.20 21.20
C THR A 36 -2.55 7.78 20.82
N PHE A 37 -2.81 7.56 19.53
CA PHE A 37 -3.10 6.24 18.99
C PHE A 37 -1.81 5.57 18.52
N LEU A 38 -1.50 4.41 19.09
CA LEU A 38 -0.44 3.53 18.63
C LEU A 38 -1.04 2.31 17.94
N TYR A 39 -0.60 2.08 16.71
CA TYR A 39 -1.00 0.92 15.92
C TYR A 39 0.17 -0.07 15.82
N LYS A 40 -0.13 -1.36 15.99
CA LYS A 40 0.80 -2.45 15.72
C LYS A 40 0.11 -3.53 14.92
N GLN A 41 0.65 -3.91 13.77
CA GLN A 41 0.24 -5.11 13.06
C GLN A 41 0.60 -6.33 13.92
N ILE A 42 -0.39 -7.17 14.20
CA ILE A 42 -0.25 -8.36 15.05
C ILE A 42 -0.65 -9.65 14.34
N GLY A 43 -1.33 -9.56 13.20
CA GLY A 43 -1.74 -10.71 12.41
C GLY A 43 -1.82 -10.32 10.93
N PRO A 44 -0.78 -10.55 10.13
CA PRO A 44 -0.90 -10.42 8.68
C PRO A 44 -1.91 -11.45 8.14
N ILE A 45 -2.82 -11.04 7.25
CA ILE A 45 -3.59 -12.00 6.45
C ILE A 45 -2.66 -12.74 5.47
N GLU A 46 -3.05 -13.96 5.07
CA GLU A 46 -2.44 -14.66 3.93
C GLU A 46 -2.48 -13.78 2.68
N ARG A 47 -1.34 -13.68 2.00
CA ARG A 47 -1.11 -12.70 0.96
C ARG A 47 -0.21 -13.25 -0.13
N LYS A 48 -0.45 -12.80 -1.35
CA LYS A 48 0.39 -13.09 -2.51
C LYS A 48 1.02 -11.81 -3.06
N LYS A 49 2.05 -11.99 -3.88
CA LYS A 49 2.69 -10.92 -4.65
C LYS A 49 2.30 -11.08 -6.11
N ILE A 50 1.85 -9.98 -6.70
CA ILE A 50 1.51 -9.91 -8.12
C ILE A 50 2.25 -8.73 -8.75
N LYS A 51 2.41 -8.75 -10.07
CA LYS A 51 3.00 -7.64 -10.82
C LYS A 51 1.91 -6.89 -11.56
N GLY A 52 2.06 -5.57 -11.62
CA GLY A 52 1.15 -4.71 -12.37
C GLY A 52 1.78 -3.38 -12.73
N VAL A 53 1.02 -2.55 -13.44
CA VAL A 53 1.47 -1.23 -13.89
C VAL A 53 0.81 -0.15 -13.05
N LEU A 54 1.59 0.80 -12.53
CA LEU A 54 1.05 1.96 -11.82
C LEU A 54 0.34 2.90 -12.81
N THR A 55 -0.86 3.34 -12.46
CA THR A 55 -1.63 4.37 -13.16
C THR A 55 -2.15 5.41 -12.16
N TYR A 56 -2.55 6.57 -12.66
CA TYR A 56 -3.23 7.60 -11.89
C TYR A 56 -4.53 7.99 -12.60
N GLU A 57 -5.65 7.59 -12.01
CA GLU A 57 -6.99 7.74 -12.58
C GLU A 57 -7.96 8.16 -11.48
N ASP A 58 -8.91 9.04 -11.81
CA ASP A 58 -9.93 9.55 -10.88
C ASP A 58 -9.36 10.15 -9.58
N GLY A 59 -8.18 10.77 -9.69
CA GLY A 59 -7.49 11.37 -8.54
C GLY A 59 -6.85 10.35 -7.58
N LYS A 60 -6.75 9.08 -7.97
CA LYS A 60 -6.15 8.01 -7.15
C LYS A 60 -5.09 7.27 -7.94
N TYR A 61 -4.03 6.88 -7.24
CA TYR A 61 -3.07 5.91 -7.76
C TYR A 61 -3.67 4.51 -7.69
N LYS A 62 -3.55 3.77 -8.80
CA LYS A 62 -4.01 2.39 -8.92
C LYS A 62 -2.92 1.53 -9.55
N VAL A 63 -2.85 0.25 -9.22
CA VAL A 63 -2.01 -0.73 -9.92
C VAL A 63 -2.91 -1.67 -10.70
N LEU A 64 -2.70 -1.73 -12.02
CA LEU A 64 -3.42 -2.63 -12.92
C LEU A 64 -2.69 -3.97 -12.94
N ALA A 65 -3.31 -5.01 -12.38
CA ALA A 65 -2.73 -6.35 -12.25
C ALA A 65 -3.82 -7.42 -12.34
N GLU A 66 -3.55 -8.54 -13.01
CA GLU A 66 -4.48 -9.68 -13.11
C GLU A 66 -5.91 -9.28 -13.56
N GLY A 67 -6.05 -8.28 -14.43
CA GLY A 67 -7.35 -7.79 -14.90
C GLY A 67 -8.13 -6.91 -13.89
N HIS A 68 -7.52 -6.55 -12.76
CA HIS A 68 -8.10 -5.73 -11.71
C HIS A 68 -7.32 -4.43 -11.49
N ALA A 69 -8.01 -3.39 -11.01
CA ALA A 69 -7.40 -2.11 -10.64
C ALA A 69 -7.40 -1.95 -9.12
N TYR A 70 -6.23 -2.12 -8.50
CA TYR A 70 -6.08 -2.02 -7.04
C TYR A 70 -5.70 -0.60 -6.64
N ASN A 71 -6.44 0.02 -5.73
CA ASN A 71 -6.04 1.28 -5.13
C ASN A 71 -4.76 1.10 -4.31
N VAL A 72 -3.85 2.07 -4.40
CA VAL A 72 -2.63 2.11 -3.58
C VAL A 72 -2.51 3.46 -2.89
N LEU A 73 -1.82 3.47 -1.75
CA LEU A 73 -1.63 4.71 -0.98
C LEU A 73 -0.66 5.64 -1.71
N LEU A 74 -1.03 6.93 -1.82
CA LEU A 74 -0.12 7.99 -2.26
C LEU A 74 1.19 7.97 -1.46
N ALA A 75 1.12 7.73 -0.14
CA ALA A 75 2.29 7.62 0.72
C ALA A 75 3.26 6.50 0.32
N SER A 76 2.77 5.42 -0.30
CA SER A 76 3.63 4.38 -0.86
C SER A 76 4.28 4.87 -2.16
N VAL A 77 3.50 5.47 -3.05
CA VAL A 77 3.99 6.00 -4.34
C VAL A 77 5.11 7.02 -4.13
N THR A 78 4.92 7.97 -3.22
CA THR A 78 5.93 9.00 -2.90
C THR A 78 7.17 8.41 -2.23
N TYR A 79 7.01 7.43 -1.35
CA TYR A 79 8.13 6.76 -0.69
C TYR A 79 9.04 6.04 -1.69
N PHE A 80 8.45 5.29 -2.62
CA PHE A 80 9.20 4.56 -3.65
C PHE A 80 9.62 5.44 -4.83
N LYS A 81 9.16 6.69 -4.90
CA LYS A 81 9.35 7.60 -6.05
C LYS A 81 8.87 6.95 -7.36
N ALA A 82 7.75 6.24 -7.27
CA ALA A 82 7.14 5.56 -8.42
C ALA A 82 6.42 6.57 -9.32
N GLU A 83 6.47 6.32 -10.62
CA GLU A 83 5.80 7.13 -11.63
C GLU A 83 4.78 6.28 -12.40
N SER A 84 3.74 6.93 -12.94
CA SER A 84 2.76 6.21 -13.77
C SER A 84 3.45 5.53 -14.95
N GLY A 85 3.12 4.25 -15.16
CA GLY A 85 3.75 3.39 -16.13
C GLY A 85 4.89 2.53 -15.58
N ASP A 86 5.31 2.72 -14.31
CA ASP A 86 6.25 1.81 -13.66
C ASP A 86 5.64 0.43 -13.40
N GLU A 87 6.45 -0.61 -13.48
CA GLU A 87 6.06 -1.95 -13.04
C GLU A 87 6.19 -2.03 -11.51
N ILE A 88 5.13 -2.47 -10.85
CA ILE A 88 5.00 -2.54 -9.40
C ILE A 88 4.85 -4.00 -8.98
N THR A 89 5.64 -4.41 -7.99
CA THR A 89 5.29 -5.59 -7.20
C THR A 89 4.26 -5.17 -6.15
N LEU A 90 3.05 -5.68 -6.27
CA LEU A 90 1.93 -5.40 -5.39
C LEU A 90 1.69 -6.59 -4.46
N VAL A 91 1.41 -6.31 -3.19
CA VAL A 91 0.95 -7.27 -2.19
C VAL A 91 -0.57 -7.14 -2.06
N VAL A 92 -1.27 -8.26 -2.20
CA VAL A 92 -2.73 -8.37 -2.10
C VAL A 92 -3.11 -9.60 -1.25
N PRO A 93 -4.34 -9.68 -0.71
CA PRO A 93 -4.82 -10.90 -0.07
C PRO A 93 -4.71 -12.10 -1.02
N ASP A 94 -4.35 -13.27 -0.49
CA ASP A 94 -4.24 -14.49 -1.31
C ASP A 94 -5.63 -15.04 -1.71
N HIS A 95 -6.63 -14.74 -0.90
CA HIS A 95 -8.01 -15.17 -1.10
C HIS A 95 -8.99 -14.01 -0.90
N GLY A 96 -10.12 -14.08 -1.60
CA GLY A 96 -11.17 -13.06 -1.58
C GLY A 96 -10.90 -11.88 -2.51
N GLU A 97 -11.90 -11.00 -2.64
CA GLU A 97 -11.79 -9.77 -3.42
C GLU A 97 -11.22 -8.64 -2.55
N SER A 98 -10.40 -7.77 -3.16
CA SER A 98 -9.85 -6.59 -2.50
C SER A 98 -9.76 -5.43 -3.47
N GLU A 99 -10.27 -4.28 -3.06
CA GLU A 99 -10.10 -3.02 -3.80
C GLU A 99 -8.73 -2.36 -3.57
N TRP A 100 -7.97 -2.83 -2.58
CA TRP A 100 -6.71 -2.20 -2.16
C TRP A 100 -5.56 -3.19 -2.18
N GLY A 101 -4.38 -2.70 -2.50
CA GLY A 101 -3.12 -3.40 -2.37
C GLY A 101 -2.02 -2.52 -1.77
N ALA A 102 -0.92 -3.15 -1.38
CA ALA A 102 0.25 -2.46 -0.86
C ALA A 102 1.43 -2.60 -1.83
N ILE A 103 2.10 -1.48 -2.14
CA ILE A 103 3.32 -1.50 -2.95
C ILE A 103 4.44 -2.16 -2.14
N GLU A 104 5.01 -3.23 -2.68
CA GLU A 104 6.21 -3.88 -2.12
C GLU A 104 7.47 -3.23 -2.67
N ASN A 105 7.58 -3.10 -3.99
CA ASN A 105 8.73 -2.54 -4.70
C ASN A 105 8.32 -1.96 -6.06
N VAL A 106 9.11 -1.02 -6.57
CA VAL A 106 9.09 -0.56 -7.96
C VAL A 106 10.16 -1.32 -8.74
N ILE A 107 9.78 -1.85 -9.90
CA ILE A 107 10.69 -2.53 -10.83
C ILE A 107 11.05 -1.50 -11.91
N PRO A 108 12.31 -1.03 -11.96
CA PRO A 108 12.73 -0.07 -12.97
C PRO A 108 12.55 -0.64 -14.37
N LYS A 109 12.13 0.19 -15.31
CA LYS A 109 12.21 -0.16 -16.73
C LYS A 109 13.69 -0.35 -17.08
N LEU A 110 14.05 -1.55 -17.55
CA LEU A 110 15.36 -1.79 -18.16
C LEU A 110 15.48 -0.83 -19.36
N GLY A 111 16.18 0.30 -19.16
CA GLY A 111 16.28 1.40 -20.13
C GLY A 111 16.22 2.81 -19.52
N SER A 112 15.82 2.98 -18.26
CA SER A 112 15.94 4.27 -17.55
C SER A 112 17.20 4.28 -16.67
N GLU A 113 18.38 4.31 -17.30
CA GLU A 113 19.53 4.92 -16.63
C GLU A 113 19.17 6.39 -16.41
N LYS A 114 18.83 6.74 -15.17
CA LYS A 114 18.74 8.14 -14.78
C LYS A 114 20.14 8.71 -14.97
N SER A 115 20.30 9.54 -16.00
CA SER A 115 21.46 10.41 -16.15
C SER A 115 21.45 11.37 -14.97
N ASP A 116 22.14 10.99 -13.90
CA ASP A 116 22.50 11.89 -12.80
C ASP A 116 23.49 12.93 -13.35
N ASN A 117 22.98 13.90 -14.11
CA ASN A 117 23.71 15.11 -14.42
C ASN A 117 23.68 16.01 -13.18
N LEU A 118 24.72 15.87 -12.37
CA LEU A 118 25.17 16.88 -11.43
C LEU A 118 25.67 18.09 -12.23
N PHE A 119 24.97 19.22 -12.09
CA PHE A 119 25.54 20.56 -12.24
C PHE A 119 25.63 21.19 -10.85
#